data_AF-A0A2V1JWJ3-F1
#
_entry.id   AF-A0A2V1JWJ3-F1
#
_cell.length_a   1.000
_cell.length_b   1.000
_cell.length_c   1.000
_cell.angle_alpha   90.00
_cell.angle_beta   90.00
_cell.angle_gamma   90.00
#
_symmetry.space_group_name_H-M   'P 1'
#
loop_
_entity.id
_entity.type
_entity.pdbx_description
1 polymer ?
#
loop_
_entity_poly.entity_id
_entity_poly.type
_entity_poly.pdbx_seq_one_letter_code
_entity_poly.pdbx_strand_id
1 'polypeptide(L)'
;MLDNFSFEVYWKDDITARVYVRGKNVTVSKYTENPGKQLFAEKKMTRYQLGKIFEMRCWEKGRADINEILENLGLKEYNPYEIVRKTHGVSYNDYIWFRFPGEQLTSKDVLVRD
;
A
#
# COMPACT_ATOMS: atom_id res chain seq x y z
N MET A 1 20.77 6.49 5.61
CA MET A 1 20.16 7.26 4.50
C MET A 1 18.72 6.76 4.37
N LEU A 2 17.72 7.61 4.16
CA LEU A 2 16.34 7.12 3.97
C LEU A 2 16.21 6.61 2.54
N ASP A 3 15.88 5.33 2.36
CA ASP A 3 15.86 4.70 1.04
C ASP A 3 14.78 5.30 0.15
N ASN A 4 15.12 5.70 -1.07
CA ASN A 4 14.14 6.20 -2.03
C ASN A 4 13.42 5.01 -2.67
N PHE A 5 12.11 5.10 -2.82
CA PHE A 5 11.31 4.06 -3.48
C PHE A 5 10.07 4.65 -4.15
N SER A 6 9.44 3.85 -5.00
CA SER A 6 8.20 4.19 -5.69
C SER A 6 7.31 2.98 -5.78
N PHE A 7 6.02 3.22 -5.99
CA PHE A 7 5.02 2.20 -6.25
C PHE A 7 3.84 2.80 -6.99
N GLU A 8 3.02 1.94 -7.57
CA GLU A 8 1.79 2.29 -8.28
C GLU A 8 0.59 1.86 -7.44
N VAL A 9 -0.51 2.60 -7.57
CA VAL A 9 -1.78 2.29 -6.92
C VAL A 9 -2.82 2.01 -7.97
N TYR A 10 -3.53 0.93 -7.78
CA TYR A 10 -4.50 0.39 -8.72
C TYR A 10 -5.87 0.30 -8.09
N TRP A 11 -6.90 0.45 -8.91
CA TRP A 11 -8.26 0.00 -8.64
C TRP A 11 -8.59 -1.07 -9.67
N LYS A 12 -8.75 -2.33 -9.25
CA LYS A 12 -8.73 -3.46 -10.19
C LYS A 12 -7.50 -3.32 -11.11
N ASP A 13 -7.65 -3.29 -12.43
CA ASP A 13 -6.53 -3.12 -13.36
C ASP A 13 -6.31 -1.65 -13.80
N ASP A 14 -7.10 -0.70 -13.30
CA ASP A 14 -6.95 0.73 -13.59
C ASP A 14 -5.90 1.37 -12.66
N ILE A 15 -4.86 1.99 -13.21
CA ILE A 15 -3.92 2.78 -12.39
C ILE A 15 -4.60 4.08 -11.92
N THR A 16 -4.56 4.33 -10.60
CA THR A 16 -5.19 5.50 -9.97
C THR A 16 -4.18 6.52 -9.47
N ALA A 17 -2.96 6.08 -9.13
CA ALA A 17 -1.86 6.96 -8.77
C ALA A 17 -0.47 6.32 -8.94
N ARG A 18 0.55 7.17 -9.05
CA ARG A 18 1.97 6.83 -8.85
C ARG A 18 2.53 7.59 -7.67
N VAL A 19 3.26 6.90 -6.79
CA VAL A 19 3.84 7.49 -5.59
C VAL A 19 5.36 7.41 -5.63
N TYR A 20 6.01 8.54 -5.33
CA TYR A 20 7.46 8.66 -5.28
C TYR A 20 7.88 9.14 -3.89
N VAL A 21 8.73 8.37 -3.23
CA VAL A 21 9.28 8.69 -1.92
C VAL A 21 10.75 9.07 -2.08
N ARG A 22 11.09 10.33 -1.78
CA ARG A 22 12.44 10.89 -1.90
C ARG A 22 12.85 11.59 -0.61
N GLY A 23 13.80 11.01 0.12
CA GLY A 23 14.15 11.49 1.45
C GLY A 23 12.91 11.51 2.36
N LYS A 24 12.58 12.67 2.95
CA LYS A 24 11.40 12.84 3.82
C LYS A 24 10.08 13.10 3.06
N ASN A 25 10.17 13.39 1.76
CA ASN A 25 9.05 13.88 0.96
C ASN A 25 8.41 12.75 0.16
N VAL A 26 7.10 12.75 0.10
CA VAL A 26 6.28 11.86 -0.73
C VAL A 26 5.51 12.72 -1.72
N THR A 27 5.60 12.37 -3.01
CA THR A 27 4.85 13.01 -4.09
C THR A 27 3.92 11.99 -4.75
N VAL A 28 2.69 12.39 -5.01
CA VAL A 28 1.66 11.56 -5.62
C VAL A 28 1.22 12.16 -6.95
N SER A 29 1.38 11.40 -8.03
CA SER A 29 0.79 11.68 -9.35
C SER A 29 -0.55 10.95 -9.45
N LYS A 30 -1.65 11.68 -9.25
CA LYS A 30 -3.02 11.14 -9.35
C LYS A 30 -3.47 11.03 -10.82
N TYR A 31 -4.17 9.96 -11.15
CA TYR A 31 -4.78 9.69 -12.47
C TYR A 31 -6.31 9.60 -12.43
N THR A 32 -6.91 9.73 -11.24
CA THR A 32 -8.35 9.80 -11.06
C THR A 32 -8.68 10.75 -9.91
N GLU A 33 -9.79 11.49 -10.06
CA GLU A 33 -10.38 12.33 -9.02
C GLU A 33 -11.61 11.65 -8.39
N ASN A 34 -11.93 10.40 -8.75
CA ASN A 34 -13.01 9.66 -8.11
C ASN A 34 -12.60 9.31 -6.66
N PRO A 35 -13.32 9.82 -5.64
CA PRO A 35 -12.92 9.65 -4.24
C PRO A 35 -12.98 8.20 -3.76
N GLY A 36 -13.79 7.33 -4.38
CA GLY A 36 -13.82 5.91 -4.07
C GLY A 36 -12.64 5.13 -4.65
N LYS A 37 -12.04 5.61 -5.75
CA LYS A 37 -10.88 4.97 -6.39
C LYS A 37 -9.54 5.59 -5.96
N GLN A 38 -9.57 6.79 -5.38
CA GLN A 38 -8.37 7.55 -5.05
C GLN A 38 -8.04 7.45 -3.57
N LEU A 39 -6.95 6.76 -3.25
CA LEU A 39 -6.50 6.59 -1.87
C LEU A 39 -5.90 7.87 -1.26
N PHE A 40 -5.29 8.72 -2.10
CA PHE A 40 -4.57 9.90 -1.63
C PHE A 40 -5.38 11.19 -1.83
N ALA A 41 -5.69 11.88 -0.73
CA ALA A 41 -6.30 13.20 -0.77
C ALA A 41 -5.36 14.24 -1.41
N GLU A 42 -4.11 14.28 -0.93
CA GLU A 42 -3.12 15.30 -1.28
C GLU A 42 -2.04 14.78 -2.24
N LYS A 43 -1.52 15.67 -3.10
CA LYS A 43 -0.42 15.35 -4.04
C LYS A 43 0.96 15.35 -3.37
N LYS A 44 1.07 15.85 -2.16
CA LYS A 44 2.31 15.89 -1.37
C LYS A 44 2.02 15.50 0.07
N MET A 45 2.90 14.71 0.66
CA MET A 45 2.80 14.35 2.07
C MET A 45 4.16 13.98 2.66
N THR A 46 4.19 13.82 3.96
CA THR A 46 5.33 13.28 4.70
C THR A 46 5.35 11.76 4.65
N ARG A 47 6.52 11.15 4.87
CA ARG A 47 6.62 9.70 5.11
C ARG A 47 5.77 9.20 6.27
N TYR A 48 5.57 10.02 7.30
CA TYR A 48 4.72 9.66 8.43
C TYR A 48 3.26 9.48 8.00
N GLN A 49 2.74 10.43 7.20
CA GLN A 49 1.40 10.32 6.64
C GLN A 49 1.26 9.11 5.71
N LEU A 50 2.26 8.85 4.86
CA LEU A 50 2.27 7.64 4.04
C LEU A 50 2.28 6.36 4.90
N GLY A 51 3.06 6.33 5.99
CA GLY A 51 3.08 5.23 6.93
C GLY A 51 1.71 4.97 7.58
N LYS A 52 0.97 6.04 7.91
CA LYS A 52 -0.42 5.93 8.37
C LYS A 52 -1.35 5.37 7.31
N ILE A 53 -1.16 5.74 6.04
CA ILE A 53 -1.94 5.16 4.94
C ILE A 53 -1.65 3.66 4.80
N PHE A 54 -0.39 3.22 4.88
CA PHE A 54 -0.06 1.80 4.87
C PHE A 54 -0.63 1.05 6.08
N GLU A 55 -0.61 1.66 7.27
CA GLU A 55 -1.18 1.08 8.48
C GLU A 55 -2.69 0.80 8.34
N MET A 56 -3.45 1.68 7.65
CA MET A 56 -4.87 1.44 7.32
C MET A 56 -5.10 0.25 6.38
N ARG A 57 -4.05 -0.26 5.73
CA ARG A 57 -4.07 -1.41 4.81
C ARG A 57 -3.52 -2.68 5.45
N CYS A 58 -3.22 -2.64 6.74
CA CYS A 58 -2.74 -3.76 7.53
C CYS A 58 -3.81 -4.22 8.51
N TRP A 59 -3.64 -5.42 9.08
CA TRP A 59 -4.40 -5.84 10.26
C TRP A 59 -4.07 -4.96 11.46
N GLU A 60 -5.00 -4.83 12.41
CA GLU A 60 -4.76 -4.09 13.64
C GLU A 60 -3.54 -4.62 14.40
N LYS A 61 -2.64 -3.72 14.80
CA LYS A 61 -1.40 -4.08 15.51
C LYS A 61 -1.64 -4.81 16.83
N GLY A 62 -2.77 -4.55 17.49
CA GLY A 62 -3.14 -5.16 18.78
C GLY A 62 -3.89 -6.49 18.66
N ARG A 63 -4.07 -7.02 17.44
CA ARG A 63 -4.80 -8.26 17.21
C ARG A 63 -4.08 -9.44 17.88
N ALA A 64 -4.84 -10.36 18.49
CA ALA A 64 -4.29 -11.44 19.31
C ALA A 64 -3.36 -12.40 18.53
N ASP A 65 -3.65 -12.64 17.26
CA ASP A 65 -2.92 -13.50 16.33
C ASP A 65 -1.90 -12.73 15.46
N ILE A 66 -1.58 -11.46 15.77
CA ILE A 66 -0.73 -10.63 14.91
C ILE A 66 0.66 -11.23 14.70
N ASN A 67 1.23 -11.87 15.73
CA ASN A 67 2.56 -12.49 15.63
C ASN A 67 2.55 -13.70 14.67
N GLU A 68 1.47 -14.49 14.65
CA GLU A 68 1.30 -15.60 13.72
C GLU A 68 1.17 -15.09 12.27
N ILE A 69 0.40 -14.02 12.07
CA ILE A 69 0.28 -13.35 10.77
C ILE A 69 1.66 -12.87 10.29
N LEU A 70 2.43 -12.22 11.17
CA LEU A 70 3.77 -11.73 10.83
C LEU A 70 4.73 -12.88 10.50
N GLU A 71 4.71 -13.96 11.27
CA GLU A 71 5.51 -15.17 11.03
C GLU A 71 5.19 -15.78 9.66
N ASN A 72 3.91 -15.92 9.32
CA ASN A 72 3.45 -16.42 8.02
C ASN A 72 3.89 -15.52 6.85
N LEU A 73 4.04 -14.21 7.07
CA LEU A 73 4.58 -13.27 6.10
C LEU A 73 6.13 -13.23 6.06
N GLY A 74 6.79 -13.94 6.99
CA GLY A 74 8.24 -13.93 7.17
C GLY A 74 8.78 -12.62 7.77
N LEU A 75 7.97 -11.94 8.58
CA LEU A 75 8.29 -10.65 9.21
C LEU A 75 8.56 -10.83 10.71
N LYS A 76 9.61 -10.15 11.21
CA LYS A 76 10.00 -10.21 12.64
C LYS A 76 9.27 -9.19 13.51
N GLU A 77 8.74 -8.15 12.89
CA GLU A 77 8.09 -7.04 13.58
C GLU A 77 6.96 -6.47 12.73
N TYR A 78 6.04 -5.79 13.41
CA TYR A 78 4.95 -5.08 12.76
C TYR A 78 5.49 -3.82 12.06
N ASN A 79 5.74 -3.93 10.75
CA ASN A 79 6.16 -2.84 9.89
C ASN A 79 5.15 -2.68 8.74
N PRO A 80 4.32 -1.61 8.74
CA PRO A 80 3.26 -1.43 7.74
C PRO A 80 3.76 -1.44 6.29
N TYR A 81 4.96 -0.91 6.01
CA TYR A 81 5.50 -0.90 4.66
C TYR A 81 5.86 -2.33 4.19
N GLU A 82 6.52 -3.11 5.05
CA GLU A 82 6.88 -4.49 4.72
C GLU A 82 5.65 -5.40 4.61
N ILE A 83 4.64 -5.20 5.48
CA ILE A 83 3.36 -5.89 5.38
C ILE A 83 2.70 -5.57 4.03
N VAL A 84 2.55 -4.28 3.68
CA VAL A 84 1.94 -3.88 2.40
C VAL A 84 2.75 -4.39 1.20
N ARG A 85 4.08 -4.47 1.29
CA ARG A 85 4.90 -5.11 0.23
C ARG A 85 4.60 -6.58 0.05
N LYS A 86 4.28 -7.31 1.11
CA LYS A 86 3.95 -8.74 1.05
C LYS A 86 2.49 -8.99 0.63
N THR A 87 1.57 -8.10 0.98
CA THR A 87 0.12 -8.31 0.80
C THR A 87 -0.48 -7.46 -0.31
N HIS A 88 0.30 -6.60 -0.96
CA HIS A 88 -0.18 -5.57 -1.87
C HIS A 88 -1.22 -4.63 -1.27
N GLY A 89 -1.33 -4.59 0.07
CA GLY A 89 -2.27 -3.77 0.82
C GLY A 89 -3.73 -3.96 0.40
N VAL A 90 -4.09 -5.16 -0.06
CA VAL A 90 -5.47 -5.50 -0.44
C VAL A 90 -6.40 -5.46 0.78
N SER A 91 -7.65 -5.07 0.56
CA SER A 91 -8.67 -5.03 1.59
C SER A 91 -9.98 -5.58 1.05
N TYR A 92 -10.76 -6.25 1.90
CA TYR A 92 -12.09 -6.71 1.55
C TYR A 92 -13.08 -5.56 1.31
N ASN A 93 -12.76 -4.34 1.75
CA ASN A 93 -13.67 -3.19 1.67
C ASN A 93 -13.68 -2.50 0.30
N ASP A 94 -12.60 -2.63 -0.48
CA ASP A 94 -12.46 -1.95 -1.79
C ASP A 94 -11.74 -2.84 -2.81
N TYR A 95 -11.28 -2.25 -3.91
CA TYR A 95 -10.48 -2.92 -4.94
C TYR A 95 -9.11 -2.25 -5.12
N ILE A 96 -8.66 -1.51 -4.08
CA ILE A 96 -7.40 -0.77 -4.10
C ILE A 96 -6.25 -1.72 -3.74
N TRP A 97 -5.19 -1.71 -4.52
CA TRP A 97 -3.97 -2.45 -4.25
C TRP A 97 -2.72 -1.72 -4.75
N PHE A 98 -1.55 -2.12 -4.25
CA PHE A 98 -0.26 -1.51 -4.56
C PHE A 98 0.61 -2.45 -5.39
N ARG A 99 1.19 -1.92 -6.48
CA ARG A 99 2.17 -2.64 -7.29
C ARG A 99 3.56 -2.03 -7.12
N PHE A 100 4.54 -2.86 -6.82
CA PHE A 100 5.93 -2.46 -6.60
C PHE A 100 6.79 -2.68 -7.86
N PRO A 101 7.94 -1.98 -7.96
CA PRO A 101 8.79 -2.06 -9.14
C PRO A 101 9.25 -3.49 -9.45
N GLY A 102 9.16 -3.89 -10.72
CA GLY A 102 9.57 -5.23 -11.20
C GLY A 102 8.44 -6.26 -11.20
N GLU A 103 7.28 -5.94 -10.64
CA GLU A 103 6.12 -6.83 -10.63
C GLU A 103 5.30 -6.70 -11.91
N GLN A 104 4.75 -7.82 -12.38
CA GLN A 104 3.83 -7.88 -13.53
C GLN A 104 2.44 -8.38 -13.12
N LEU A 105 2.11 -8.24 -11.83
CA LEU A 105 0.85 -8.67 -11.25
C LEU A 105 -0.32 -7.85 -11.81
N THR A 106 -1.49 -8.47 -11.81
CA THR A 106 -2.79 -7.90 -12.14
C THR A 106 -3.74 -8.06 -10.95
N SER A 107 -4.92 -7.44 -11.02
CA SER A 107 -5.91 -7.54 -9.95
C SER A 107 -6.34 -8.98 -9.64
N LYS A 108 -6.32 -9.88 -10.62
CA LYS A 108 -6.62 -11.30 -10.46
C LYS A 108 -5.63 -12.05 -9.58
N ASP A 109 -4.40 -11.56 -9.50
CA ASP A 109 -3.33 -12.23 -8.76
C ASP A 109 -3.34 -11.88 -7.25
N VAL A 110 -3.98 -10.76 -6.89
CA VAL A 110 -3.86 -10.18 -5.54
C VAL A 110 -5.20 -9.94 -4.85
N LEU A 111 -6.27 -9.65 -5.58
CA LEU A 111 -7.55 -9.36 -4.95
C LEU A 111 -8.13 -10.62 -4.31
N VAL A 112 -8.65 -10.44 -3.11
CA VAL A 112 -9.28 -11.51 -2.31
C VAL A 112 -10.76 -11.72 -2.66
N ARG A 113 -11.27 -11.02 -3.69
CA ARG A 113 -12.66 -11.06 -4.18
C ARG A 113 -12.76 -10.54 -5.62
N ASP A 114 -13.80 -10.96 -6.35
CA ASP A 114 -14.09 -10.58 -7.75
C ASP A 114 -14.85 -9.25 -7.90
#